data_AF-A0A3R7T1B1-F1
#
_entry.id   AF-A0A3R7T1B1-F1
#
_cell.length_a   1.000
_cell.length_b   1.000
_cell.length_c   1.000
_cell.angle_alpha   90.00
_cell.angle_beta   90.00
_cell.angle_gamma   90.00
#
_symmetry.space_group_name_H-M   'P 1'
#
loop_
_entity.id
_entity.type
_entity.pdbx_description
1 polymer ?
#
loop_
_entity_poly.entity_id
_entity_poly.type
_entity_poly.pdbx_seq_one_letter_code
_entity_poly.pdbx_strand_id
1 'polypeptide(L)'
;MEDVGDAGPASPNASPPLLQVRLSRQYRVSAIPSLVLLDSRSGRVITKAGREMVSSDPEALTFPWRPRALGDLLAATSLVDPQGQVVAYDAIKDAYKGLYFSAHWCPPCKAFTPQLISVYEKIKKKEGTFR
;
A
#
# COMPACT_ATOMS: atom_id res chain seq x y z
N MET A 1 -20.78 -49.43 -5.55
CA MET A 1 -20.45 -49.16 -4.14
C MET A 1 -19.19 -48.34 -4.16
N GLU A 2 -19.34 -47.10 -3.75
CA GLU A 2 -18.30 -46.07 -3.74
C GLU A 2 -17.22 -46.40 -2.72
N ASP A 3 -15.96 -46.23 -3.07
CA ASP A 3 -14.89 -46.04 -2.09
C ASP A 3 -14.27 -44.67 -2.39
N VAL A 4 -14.97 -43.62 -1.95
CA VAL A 4 -14.43 -42.27 -1.89
C VAL A 4 -13.44 -42.29 -0.75
N GLY A 5 -12.15 -42.40 -1.09
CA GLY A 5 -11.05 -42.21 -0.16
C GLY A 5 -11.17 -40.84 0.48
N ASP A 6 -11.66 -40.82 1.71
CA ASP A 6 -11.77 -39.67 2.59
C ASP A 6 -10.36 -39.12 2.84
N ALA A 7 -10.01 -38.04 2.13
CA ALA A 7 -8.83 -37.24 2.43
C ALA A 7 -9.13 -36.49 3.74
N GLY A 8 -8.88 -37.17 4.85
CA GLY A 8 -9.03 -36.61 6.19
C GLY A 8 -8.32 -35.25 6.33
N PRO A 9 -8.77 -34.41 7.27
CA PRO A 9 -8.28 -33.05 7.40
C PRO A 9 -6.76 -33.04 7.61
N ALA A 10 -6.06 -32.32 6.72
CA ALA A 10 -4.62 -32.15 6.80
C ALA A 10 -4.23 -31.65 8.20
N SER A 11 -3.32 -32.39 8.83
CA SER A 11 -2.83 -32.11 10.18
C SER A 11 -2.31 -30.67 10.29
N PRO A 12 -2.67 -29.91 11.34
CA PRO A 12 -2.30 -28.49 11.50
C PRO A 12 -0.78 -28.27 11.70
N ASN A 13 0.03 -29.33 11.74
CA ASN A 13 1.46 -29.29 12.01
C ASN A 13 2.33 -29.81 10.85
N ALA A 14 1.77 -30.00 9.66
CA ALA A 14 2.56 -30.31 8.47
C ALA A 14 3.36 -29.07 8.03
N SER A 15 4.67 -29.22 7.82
CA SER A 15 5.47 -28.15 7.22
C SER A 15 4.86 -27.76 5.86
N PRO A 16 4.56 -26.48 5.61
CA PRO A 16 3.95 -26.07 4.36
C PRO A 16 4.83 -26.52 3.19
N PRO A 17 4.26 -27.11 2.13
CA PRO A 17 5.00 -27.47 0.93
C PRO A 17 5.94 -26.35 0.51
N LEU A 18 7.14 -26.69 0.02
CA LEU A 18 8.16 -25.72 -0.38
C LEU A 18 7.62 -24.63 -1.32
N LEU A 19 6.61 -24.97 -2.14
CA LEU A 19 5.91 -24.04 -3.02
C LEU A 19 5.07 -22.99 -2.25
N GLN A 20 4.37 -23.38 -1.18
CA GLN A 20 3.60 -22.44 -0.35
C GLN A 20 4.52 -21.43 0.34
N VAL A 21 5.64 -21.90 0.90
CA VAL A 21 6.65 -21.01 1.52
C VAL A 21 7.23 -20.03 0.49
N ARG A 22 7.50 -20.49 -0.73
CA ARG A 22 7.97 -19.64 -1.83
C ARG A 22 6.94 -18.58 -2.21
N LEU A 23 5.66 -18.91 -2.31
CA LEU A 23 4.60 -17.95 -2.63
C LEU A 23 4.49 -16.86 -1.56
N SER A 24 4.42 -17.24 -0.28
CA SER A 24 4.34 -16.26 0.82
C SER A 24 5.53 -15.31 0.84
N ARG A 25 6.74 -15.84 0.63
CA ARG A 25 7.97 -15.03 0.53
C ARG A 25 7.97 -14.12 -0.70
N GLN A 26 7.65 -14.67 -1.88
CA GLN A 26 7.62 -13.95 -3.14
C GLN A 26 6.70 -12.73 -3.07
N TYR A 27 5.51 -12.91 -2.48
CA TYR A 27 4.53 -11.85 -2.35
C TYR A 27 4.62 -11.07 -1.04
N ARG A 28 5.61 -11.36 -0.18
CA ARG A 28 5.85 -10.69 1.11
C ARG A 28 4.62 -10.71 2.02
N VAL A 29 3.95 -11.85 2.10
CA VAL A 29 2.82 -12.05 3.02
C VAL A 29 3.39 -12.23 4.43
N SER A 30 2.98 -11.35 5.35
CA SER A 30 3.46 -11.34 6.75
C SER A 30 2.37 -11.53 7.80
N ALA A 31 1.10 -11.52 7.40
CA ALA A 31 -0.05 -11.69 8.30
C ALA A 31 -1.20 -12.45 7.60
N ILE A 32 -2.08 -13.07 8.37
CA ILE A 32 -3.27 -13.77 7.86
C ILE A 32 -4.57 -13.15 8.42
N PRO A 33 -5.70 -13.25 7.69
CA PRO A 33 -5.77 -13.55 6.25
C PRO A 33 -5.09 -12.48 5.39
N SER A 34 -4.60 -12.89 4.22
CA SER A 34 -4.02 -12.04 3.17
C SER A 34 -4.55 -12.47 1.81
N LEU A 35 -4.87 -11.52 0.94
CA LEU A 35 -5.30 -11.77 -0.44
C LEU A 35 -4.47 -10.89 -1.39
N VAL A 36 -3.70 -11.53 -2.25
CA VAL A 36 -2.87 -10.88 -3.27
C VAL A 36 -3.50 -11.14 -4.63
N LEU A 37 -3.83 -10.08 -5.36
CA LEU A 37 -4.37 -10.17 -6.70
C LEU A 37 -3.27 -9.98 -7.73
N LEU A 38 -3.23 -10.86 -8.74
CA LEU A 38 -2.20 -10.90 -9.77
C LEU A 38 -2.84 -10.79 -11.15
N ASP A 39 -2.14 -10.14 -12.08
CA ASP A 39 -2.47 -10.22 -13.50
C ASP A 39 -1.86 -11.51 -14.06
N SER A 40 -2.68 -12.45 -14.52
CA SER A 40 -2.22 -13.78 -14.95
C SER A 40 -1.33 -13.75 -16.19
N ARG A 41 -1.50 -12.73 -17.06
CA ARG A 41 -0.72 -12.60 -18.30
C ARG A 41 0.70 -12.10 -18.03
N SER A 42 0.85 -11.12 -17.15
CA SER A 42 2.15 -10.50 -16.86
C SER A 42 2.83 -11.03 -15.60
N GLY A 43 2.10 -11.76 -14.74
CA GLY A 43 2.58 -12.18 -13.42
C GLY A 43 2.76 -11.03 -12.42
N ARG A 44 2.38 -9.80 -12.78
CA ARG A 44 2.53 -8.62 -11.93
C ARG A 44 1.45 -8.58 -10.85
N VAL A 45 1.82 -8.07 -9.68
CA VAL A 45 0.87 -7.80 -8.59
C VAL A 45 -0.03 -6.64 -8.99
N ILE A 46 -1.34 -6.87 -8.97
CA ILE A 46 -2.34 -5.82 -9.10
C ILE A 46 -2.51 -5.11 -7.76
N THR A 47 -2.76 -5.85 -6.68
CA THR A 47 -2.83 -5.30 -5.31
C THR A 47 -2.47 -6.36 -4.27
N LYS A 48 -1.91 -5.92 -3.14
CA LYS A 48 -1.73 -6.75 -1.93
C LYS A 48 -2.80 -6.46 -0.87
N ALA A 49 -3.62 -5.45 -1.09
CA ALA A 49 -4.69 -5.03 -0.19
C ALA A 49 -6.02 -5.75 -0.50
N GLY A 50 -5.97 -6.94 -1.13
CA GLY A 50 -7.17 -7.62 -1.62
C GLY A 50 -8.15 -7.93 -0.49
N ARG A 51 -7.65 -8.19 0.72
CA ARG A 51 -8.49 -8.43 1.88
C ARG A 51 -9.31 -7.18 2.23
N GLU A 52 -8.67 -6.01 2.34
CA GLU A 52 -9.37 -4.77 2.63
C GLU A 52 -10.38 -4.43 1.53
N MET A 53 -10.03 -4.70 0.28
CA MET A 53 -10.91 -4.44 -0.86
C MET A 53 -12.18 -5.30 -0.84
N VAL A 54 -12.09 -6.59 -0.48
CA VAL A 54 -13.28 -7.45 -0.29
C VAL A 54 -14.25 -6.85 0.73
N SER A 55 -13.73 -6.30 1.84
CA SER A 55 -14.57 -5.69 2.86
C SER A 55 -15.14 -4.32 2.47
N SER A 56 -14.44 -3.56 1.63
CA SER A 56 -14.83 -2.19 1.27
C SER A 56 -15.59 -2.06 -0.06
N ASP A 57 -15.52 -3.08 -0.91
CA ASP A 57 -16.19 -3.16 -2.21
C ASP A 57 -16.93 -4.52 -2.34
N PRO A 58 -17.99 -4.77 -1.55
CA PRO A 58 -18.68 -6.06 -1.49
C PRO A 58 -19.33 -6.44 -2.83
N GLU A 59 -19.72 -5.45 -3.62
CA GLU A 59 -20.32 -5.62 -4.96
C GLU A 59 -19.26 -5.67 -6.08
N ALA A 60 -17.96 -5.64 -5.72
CA ALA A 60 -16.83 -5.69 -6.64
C ALA A 60 -16.87 -4.64 -7.78
N LEU A 61 -17.45 -3.46 -7.52
CA LEU A 61 -17.66 -2.39 -8.52
C LEU A 61 -16.34 -1.81 -9.05
N THR A 62 -15.27 -1.91 -8.26
CA THR A 62 -13.94 -1.40 -8.60
C THR A 62 -12.95 -2.51 -8.93
N PHE A 63 -13.40 -3.77 -9.05
CA PHE A 63 -12.57 -4.89 -9.50
C PHE A 63 -11.96 -4.59 -10.90
N PRO A 64 -10.66 -4.82 -11.15
CA PRO A 64 -9.72 -5.65 -10.37
C PRO A 64 -8.94 -4.92 -9.29
N TRP A 65 -9.51 -3.91 -8.61
CA TRP A 65 -8.91 -3.24 -7.44
C TRP A 65 -7.48 -2.74 -7.69
N ARG A 66 -7.27 -2.19 -8.88
CA ARG A 66 -6.02 -1.50 -9.19
C ARG A 66 -5.87 -0.32 -8.23
N PRO A 67 -4.66 -0.07 -7.70
CA PRO A 67 -4.39 1.14 -6.96
C PRO A 67 -4.81 2.35 -7.79
N ARG A 68 -5.56 3.27 -7.18
CA ARG A 68 -5.91 4.54 -7.81
C ARG A 68 -4.62 5.32 -8.11
N ALA A 69 -4.62 6.09 -9.19
CA ALA A 69 -3.48 6.95 -9.48
C ALA A 69 -3.30 7.95 -8.33
N LEU A 70 -2.05 8.29 -7.99
CA LEU A 70 -1.76 9.24 -6.92
C LEU A 70 -2.46 10.59 -7.17
N GLY A 71 -2.53 11.03 -8.43
CA GLY A 71 -3.23 12.26 -8.81
C GLY A 71 -4.71 12.23 -8.45
N ASP A 72 -5.40 11.13 -8.75
CA ASP A 72 -6.83 10.97 -8.42
C ASP A 72 -7.06 11.00 -6.91
N LEU A 73 -6.18 10.35 -6.14
CA LEU A 73 -6.26 10.34 -4.67
C LEU A 73 -6.05 11.75 -4.10
N LEU A 74 -5.03 12.46 -4.57
CA LEU A 74 -4.73 13.82 -4.10
C LEU A 74 -5.81 14.83 -4.54
N ALA A 75 -6.37 14.68 -5.73
CA ALA A 75 -7.47 15.52 -6.23
C ALA A 75 -8.78 15.28 -5.45
N ALA A 76 -9.00 14.07 -4.96
CA ALA A 76 -10.17 13.73 -4.13
C ALA A 76 -9.98 14.03 -2.63
N THR A 77 -8.79 14.51 -2.22
CA THR A 77 -8.46 14.80 -0.81
C THR A 77 -8.45 16.30 -0.57
N SER A 78 -8.97 16.75 0.57
CA SER A 78 -8.80 18.14 1.04
C SER A 78 -7.36 18.39 1.48
N LEU A 79 -6.52 18.88 0.57
CA LEU A 79 -5.15 19.27 0.87
C LEU A 79 -5.14 20.63 1.54
N VAL A 80 -4.33 20.79 2.58
CA VAL A 80 -4.15 22.07 3.27
C VAL A 80 -2.67 22.44 3.33
N ASP A 81 -2.39 23.73 3.23
CA ASP A 81 -1.05 24.28 3.46
C ASP A 81 -0.72 24.40 4.96
N PRO A 82 0.50 24.79 5.34
CA PRO A 82 0.87 25.00 6.74
C PRO A 82 0.06 26.09 7.47
N GLN A 83 -0.65 26.95 6.74
CA GLN A 83 -1.54 28.00 7.26
C GLN A 83 -2.98 27.49 7.41
N GLY A 84 -3.26 26.23 7.03
CA GLY A 84 -4.57 25.62 7.09
C GLY A 84 -5.49 26.00 5.92
N GLN A 85 -4.97 26.65 4.88
CA GLN A 85 -5.76 27.00 3.70
C GLN A 85 -5.86 25.81 2.76
N VAL A 86 -7.05 25.63 2.17
CA VAL A 86 -7.28 24.55 1.20
C VAL A 86 -6.51 24.85 -0.09
N VAL A 87 -5.72 23.87 -0.54
CA VAL A 87 -4.92 23.95 -1.77
C VAL A 87 -5.48 22.98 -2.80
N ALA A 88 -5.78 23.48 -4.00
CA ALA A 88 -6.18 22.62 -5.11
C ALA A 88 -4.99 21.76 -5.58
N TYR A 89 -5.23 20.48 -5.91
CA TYR A 89 -4.19 19.59 -6.42
C TYR A 89 -3.46 20.14 -7.66
N ASP A 90 -4.17 20.87 -8.53
CA ASP A 90 -3.57 21.51 -9.71
C ASP A 90 -2.40 22.46 -9.38
N ALA A 91 -2.42 23.10 -8.21
CA ALA A 91 -1.34 23.99 -7.78
C ALA A 91 -0.03 23.25 -7.49
N ILE A 92 -0.09 21.93 -7.26
CA ILE A 92 1.05 21.09 -6.90
C ILE A 92 1.27 19.91 -7.87
N LYS A 93 0.52 19.80 -8.97
CA LYS A 93 0.52 18.61 -9.84
C LYS A 93 1.84 18.33 -10.56
N ASP A 94 2.65 19.37 -10.81
CA ASP A 94 3.91 19.28 -11.56
C ASP A 94 5.17 19.37 -10.65
N ALA A 95 5.07 18.83 -9.44
CA ALA A 95 6.17 18.72 -8.47
C ALA A 95 6.51 17.26 -8.11
N TYR A 96 7.63 17.03 -7.42
CA TYR A 96 7.86 15.76 -6.73
C TYR A 96 7.08 15.73 -5.41
N LYS A 97 6.44 14.60 -5.08
CA LYS A 97 5.61 14.47 -3.86
C LYS A 97 6.24 13.48 -2.90
N GLY A 98 6.44 13.90 -1.65
CA GLY A 98 6.74 13.01 -0.53
C GLY A 98 5.55 12.97 0.43
N LEU A 99 5.05 11.78 0.76
CA LEU A 99 4.00 11.59 1.76
C LEU A 99 4.62 11.13 3.07
N TYR A 100 4.55 11.96 4.11
CA TYR A 100 5.06 11.63 5.44
C TYR A 100 3.90 11.48 6.43
N PHE A 101 3.57 10.24 6.77
CA PHE A 101 2.60 9.92 7.81
C PHE A 101 3.30 9.97 9.16
N SER A 102 2.86 10.87 10.03
CA SER A 102 3.46 11.07 11.35
C SER A 102 2.38 11.30 12.40
N ALA A 103 2.78 11.12 13.66
CA ALA A 103 1.97 11.53 14.79
C ALA A 103 2.87 12.25 15.78
N HIS A 104 2.40 13.36 16.33
CA HIS A 104 3.20 14.18 17.26
C HIS A 104 3.63 13.38 18.50
N TRP A 105 2.85 12.38 18.92
CA TRP A 105 3.13 11.55 20.08
C TRP A 105 4.07 10.37 19.79
N CYS A 106 4.42 10.09 18.53
CA CYS A 106 5.21 8.92 18.14
C CYS A 106 6.73 9.16 18.30
N PRO A 107 7.44 8.45 19.20
CA PRO A 107 8.87 8.67 19.45
C PRO A 107 9.79 8.56 18.21
N PRO A 108 9.68 7.54 17.35
CA PRO A 108 10.52 7.49 16.14
C PRO A 108 10.20 8.63 15.16
N CYS A 109 8.94 9.11 15.10
CA CYS A 109 8.61 10.30 14.29
C CYS A 109 9.28 11.57 14.83
N LYS A 110 9.31 11.77 16.16
CA LYS A 110 10.01 12.90 16.78
C LYS A 110 11.51 12.91 16.46
N ALA A 111 12.14 11.74 16.39
CA ALA A 111 13.56 11.62 16.05
C ALA A 111 13.85 11.82 14.55
N PHE A 112 12.93 11.41 13.67
CA PHE A 112 13.10 11.49 12.22
C PHE A 112 12.74 12.86 11.63
N THR A 113 11.70 13.52 12.15
CA THR A 113 11.19 14.79 11.59
C THR A 113 12.26 15.88 11.47
N PRO A 114 13.15 16.12 12.46
CA PRO A 114 14.22 17.12 12.32
C PRO A 114 15.21 16.79 11.20
N GLN A 115 15.49 15.51 10.98
CA GLN A 115 16.38 15.07 9.90
C GLN A 115 15.74 15.32 8.54
N LEU A 116 14.45 15.00 8.41
CA LEU A 116 13.68 15.25 7.19
C LEU A 116 13.66 16.76 6.85
N ILE A 117 13.40 17.63 7.82
CA ILE A 117 13.42 19.09 7.63
C ILE A 117 14.80 19.55 7.16
N SER A 118 15.88 19.10 7.80
CA SER A 118 17.25 19.48 7.43
C SER A 118 17.59 19.09 5.98
N VAL A 119 17.18 17.91 5.55
CA VAL A 119 17.41 17.42 4.18
C VAL A 119 16.55 18.19 3.18
N TYR A 120 15.27 18.42 3.49
CA TYR A 120 14.34 19.17 2.65
C TYR A 120 14.88 20.58 2.33
N GLU A 121 15.35 21.30 3.34
CA GLU A 121 15.94 22.64 3.15
C GLU A 121 17.19 22.62 2.27
N LYS A 122 18.00 21.57 2.35
CA LYS A 122 19.16 21.40 1.45
C LYS A 122 18.74 21.13 0.02
N ILE A 123 17.69 20.34 -0.20
CA ILE A 123 17.13 20.06 -1.53
C ILE A 123 16.58 21.35 -2.13
N LYS A 124 15.74 22.07 -1.39
CA LYS A 124 15.12 23.33 -1.82
C LYS A 124 16.14 24.41 -2.21
N LYS A 125 17.28 24.46 -1.53
CA LYS A 125 18.38 25.38 -1.87
C LYS A 125 19.14 24.99 -3.14
N LYS A 126 19.21 23.69 -3.47
CA LYS A 126 19.95 23.17 -4.64
C LYS A 126 19.10 23.14 -5.90
N GLU A 127 17.82 22.80 -5.75
CA GLU A 127 16.88 22.57 -6.84
C GLU A 127 15.76 23.63 -6.74
N GLY A 128 15.77 24.63 -7.63
CA GLY A 128 14.73 25.68 -7.67
C GLY A 128 13.33 25.18 -8.03
N THR A 129 13.18 23.88 -8.33
CA THR A 129 11.95 23.23 -8.82
C THR A 129 11.28 22.34 -7.76
N PHE A 130 11.88 22.15 -6.58
CA PHE A 130 11.23 21.40 -5.49
C PHE A 130 10.26 22.33 -4.73
N ARG A 131 8.96 22.18 -4.98
CA ARG A 131 7.87 22.95 -4.37
C ARG A 131 6.95 22.05 -3.56
#